data_AF-A0A2G6NIW7-F1
#
_entry.id   AF-A0A2G6NIW7-F1
#
_cell.length_a   1.000
_cell.length_b   1.000
_cell.length_c   1.000
_cell.angle_alpha   90.00
_cell.angle_beta   90.00
_cell.angle_gamma   90.00
#
_symmetry.space_group_name_H-M   'P 1'
#
loop_
_entity.id
_entity.type
_entity.pdbx_description
1 polymer ?
#
loop_
_entity_poly.entity_id
_entity_poly.type
_entity_poly.pdbx_seq_one_letter_code
_entity_poly.pdbx_strand_id
1 'polypeptide(L)'
;MGLAQCLQADLVLPLAPIMRKNRNQAAAEIDALLGEKACEILVVGLPQNEENIRRIKHFIGLLTHPCEVHFVSEELSSKEAKEQGAKEDKSGRIDSASAAIILKRFLRKKPLQG
;
A
#
# COMPACT_ATOMS: atom_id res chain seq x y z
N MET A 1 7.04 4.84 3.94
CA MET A 1 5.89 3.96 3.70
C MET A 1 5.20 4.46 2.46
N GLY A 2 5.24 3.65 1.41
CA GLY A 2 4.60 3.98 0.14
C GLY A 2 3.09 3.96 0.23
N LEU A 3 2.46 4.90 -0.46
CA LEU A 3 1.01 5.02 -0.53
C LEU A 3 0.58 5.26 -1.97
N ALA A 4 -0.61 4.80 -2.31
CA ALA A 4 -1.28 5.11 -3.56
C ALA A 4 -2.78 5.17 -3.32
N GLN A 5 -3.48 5.90 -4.18
CA GLN A 5 -4.93 6.00 -4.14
C GLN A 5 -5.51 5.72 -5.52
N CYS A 6 -6.76 5.28 -5.52
CA CYS A 6 -7.61 5.21 -6.71
C CYS A 6 -8.60 6.37 -6.62
N LEU A 7 -8.64 7.25 -7.64
CA LEU A 7 -9.59 8.38 -7.66
C LEU A 7 -10.88 8.06 -8.42
N GLN A 8 -10.81 7.16 -9.41
CA GLN A 8 -11.90 6.71 -10.30
C GLN A 8 -11.58 5.29 -10.79
N ALA A 9 -12.56 4.58 -11.38
CA ALA A 9 -12.54 3.17 -11.82
C ALA A 9 -11.17 2.44 -11.89
N ASP A 10 -10.18 2.99 -12.58
CA ASP A 10 -8.82 2.45 -12.67
C ASP A 10 -7.68 3.50 -12.58
N LEU A 11 -8.00 4.77 -12.28
CA LEU A 11 -7.00 5.84 -12.18
C LEU A 11 -6.28 5.79 -10.83
N VAL A 12 -5.20 5.00 -10.80
CA VAL A 12 -4.32 4.86 -9.65
C VAL A 12 -3.15 5.83 -9.71
N LEU A 13 -3.01 6.63 -8.66
CA LEU A 13 -1.93 7.61 -8.50
C LEU A 13 -1.12 7.33 -7.22
N PRO A 14 0.22 7.39 -7.27
CA PRO A 14 1.04 7.35 -6.07
C PRO A 14 0.79 8.61 -5.23
N LEU A 15 0.81 8.44 -3.92
CA LEU A 15 0.73 9.52 -2.93
C LEU A 15 2.10 9.82 -2.34
N ALA A 16 2.21 10.96 -1.68
CA ALA A 16 3.39 11.25 -0.86
C ALA A 16 3.56 10.13 0.19
N PRO A 17 4.77 9.57 0.34
CA PRO A 17 5.01 8.50 1.30
C PRO A 17 4.96 9.05 2.73
N ILE A 18 4.45 8.25 3.66
CA ILE A 18 4.55 8.54 5.10
C ILE A 18 5.96 8.19 5.58
N MET A 19 6.67 9.18 6.10
CA MET A 19 7.98 9.00 6.72
C MET A 19 7.80 8.50 8.15
N ARG A 20 7.94 7.19 8.33
CA ARG A 20 7.71 6.52 9.61
C ARG A 20 8.80 6.89 10.62
N LYS A 21 8.42 7.59 11.68
CA LYS A 21 9.24 7.79 12.88
C LYS A 21 9.03 6.66 13.89
N ASN A 22 7.78 6.28 14.10
CA ASN A 22 7.39 5.12 14.91
C ASN A 22 6.06 4.54 14.40
N ARG A 23 5.63 3.38 14.93
CA ARG A 23 4.44 2.66 14.45
C ARG A 23 3.12 3.40 14.76
N ASN A 24 3.02 4.03 15.92
CA ASN A 24 1.80 4.72 16.33
C ASN A 24 1.59 6.01 15.52
N GLN A 25 2.66 6.76 15.28
CA GLN A 25 2.63 7.95 14.42
C GLN A 25 2.22 7.58 12.98
N ALA A 26 2.81 6.55 12.40
CA ALA A 26 2.43 6.13 11.06
C ALA A 26 1.00 5.59 10.97
N ALA A 27 0.52 4.88 12.00
CA ALA A 27 -0.86 4.40 12.07
C ALA A 27 -1.85 5.58 12.14
N ALA A 28 -1.59 6.57 12.99
CA ALA A 28 -2.43 7.76 13.12
C ALA A 28 -2.48 8.59 11.83
N GLU A 29 -1.36 8.75 11.13
CA GLU A 29 -1.32 9.44 9.83
C GLU A 29 -2.07 8.68 8.73
N ILE A 30 -2.01 7.33 8.74
CA ILE A 30 -2.84 6.52 7.84
C ILE A 30 -4.32 6.69 8.18
N ASP A 31 -4.72 6.54 9.45
CA ASP A 31 -6.12 6.67 9.85
C ASP A 31 -6.70 8.04 9.46
N ALA A 32 -5.95 9.11 9.67
CA ALA A 32 -6.33 10.44 9.24
C ALA A 32 -6.56 10.51 7.71
N LEU A 33 -5.64 9.93 6.93
CA LEU A 33 -5.74 9.89 5.47
C LEU A 33 -6.92 9.03 4.99
N LEU A 34 -7.17 7.89 5.63
CA LEU A 34 -8.30 7.02 5.33
C LEU A 34 -9.63 7.73 5.62
N GLY A 35 -9.71 8.43 6.74
CA GLY A 35 -10.87 9.25 7.10
C GLY A 35 -11.10 10.41 6.13
N GLU A 36 -10.06 11.19 5.82
CA GLU A 36 -10.11 12.32 4.88
C GLU A 36 -10.62 11.88 3.51
N LYS A 37 -10.21 10.70 3.04
CA LYS A 37 -10.58 10.16 1.73
C LYS A 37 -11.85 9.32 1.73
N ALA A 38 -12.51 9.18 2.89
CA ALA A 38 -13.64 8.26 3.08
C ALA A 38 -13.32 6.85 2.51
N CYS A 39 -12.14 6.33 2.85
CA CYS A 39 -11.63 5.09 2.27
C CYS A 39 -12.45 3.89 2.76
N GLU A 40 -13.05 3.17 1.82
CA GLU A 40 -13.81 1.94 2.09
C GLU A 40 -12.94 0.69 2.03
N ILE A 41 -11.90 0.69 1.18
CA ILE A 41 -11.06 -0.47 0.90
C ILE A 41 -9.58 -0.09 1.00
N LEU A 42 -8.87 -0.74 1.92
CA LEU A 42 -7.41 -0.65 2.08
C LEU A 42 -6.72 -1.88 1.48
N VAL A 43 -5.86 -1.67 0.50
CA VAL A 43 -5.04 -2.73 -0.11
C VAL A 43 -3.62 -2.67 0.45
N VAL A 44 -3.13 -3.80 0.99
CA VAL A 44 -1.83 -3.89 1.65
C VAL A 44 -0.97 -4.94 0.96
N GLY A 45 0.23 -4.52 0.51
CA GLY A 45 1.26 -5.43 0.01
C GLY A 45 1.79 -6.33 1.12
N LEU A 46 1.87 -7.63 0.87
CA LEU A 46 2.53 -8.59 1.75
C LEU A 46 3.78 -9.18 1.08
N PRO A 47 4.96 -9.07 1.72
CA PRO A 47 6.15 -9.79 1.30
C PRO A 47 6.02 -11.28 1.64
N GLN A 48 6.90 -12.12 1.07
CA GLN A 48 6.91 -13.57 1.35
C GLN A 48 7.43 -13.93 2.75
N ASN A 49 8.19 -13.06 3.40
CA ASN A 49 8.82 -13.36 4.68
C ASN A 49 7.78 -13.35 5.82
N GLU A 50 7.64 -14.48 6.54
CA GLU A 50 6.65 -14.66 7.61
C GLU A 50 6.78 -13.64 8.76
N GLU A 51 8.00 -13.27 9.15
CA GLU A 51 8.22 -12.25 10.19
C GLU A 51 7.67 -10.90 9.73
N ASN A 52 7.95 -10.51 8.49
CA ASN A 52 7.45 -9.27 7.92
C ASN A 52 5.92 -9.30 7.78
N ILE A 53 5.33 -10.43 7.39
CA ILE A 53 3.86 -10.59 7.37
C ILE A 53 3.26 -10.37 8.76
N ARG A 54 3.83 -10.99 9.80
CA ARG A 54 3.36 -10.80 11.19
C ARG A 54 3.46 -9.34 11.62
N ARG A 55 4.56 -8.66 11.28
CA ARG A 55 4.78 -7.24 11.60
C ARG A 55 3.78 -6.32 10.88
N ILE A 56 3.48 -6.60 9.61
CA ILE A 56 2.49 -5.85 8.84
C ILE A 56 1.09 -6.07 9.41
N LYS A 57 0.69 -7.32 9.67
CA LYS A 57 -0.62 -7.61 10.27
C LYS A 57 -0.79 -6.94 11.64
N HIS A 58 0.25 -6.96 12.48
CA HIS A 58 0.24 -6.25 13.75
C HIS A 58 0.10 -4.73 13.54
N PHE A 59 0.80 -4.16 12.56
CA PHE A 59 0.68 -2.73 12.22
C PHE A 59 -0.72 -2.37 11.74
N ILE A 60 -1.33 -3.18 10.87
CA ILE A 60 -2.72 -2.98 10.42
C ILE A 60 -3.70 -3.04 11.60
N GLY A 61 -3.44 -3.88 12.60
CA GLY A 61 -4.23 -3.90 13.84
C GLY A 61 -4.15 -2.64 14.70
N LEU A 62 -3.25 -1.68 14.39
CA LEU A 62 -3.20 -0.37 15.04
C LEU A 62 -4.12 0.66 14.36
N LEU A 63 -4.63 0.37 13.16
CA LEU A 63 -5.54 1.24 12.44
C LEU A 63 -6.93 1.16 13.08
N THR A 64 -7.58 2.31 13.18
CA THR A 64 -8.89 2.48 13.81
C THR A 64 -9.98 2.85 12.81
N HIS A 65 -9.60 3.37 11.63
CA HIS A 65 -10.56 3.71 10.59
C HIS A 65 -11.25 2.44 10.03
N PRO A 66 -12.60 2.38 10.01
CA PRO A 66 -13.32 1.22 9.53
C PRO A 66 -13.21 1.12 8.01
N CYS A 67 -12.45 0.13 7.52
CA CYS A 67 -12.34 -0.20 6.10
C CYS A 67 -12.13 -1.70 5.90
N GLU A 68 -12.50 -2.19 4.71
CA GLU A 68 -12.20 -3.56 4.28
C GLU A 68 -10.72 -3.65 3.91
N VAL A 69 -9.99 -4.59 4.53
CA VAL A 69 -8.55 -4.78 4.26
C VAL A 69 -8.32 -5.98 3.36
N HIS A 70 -7.71 -5.77 2.19
CA HIS A 70 -7.21 -6.84 1.33
C HIS A 70 -5.70 -6.91 1.33
N PHE A 71 -5.18 -8.11 1.53
CA PHE A 71 -3.76 -8.39 1.43
C PHE A 71 -3.41 -8.95 0.05
N VAL A 72 -2.38 -8.37 -0.59
CA VAL A 72 -1.92 -8.76 -1.93
C VAL A 72 -0.47 -9.19 -1.88
N SER A 73 -0.16 -10.38 -2.41
CA SER A 73 1.22 -10.88 -2.47
C SER A 73 2.10 -10.03 -3.41
N GLU A 74 3.28 -9.65 -2.93
CA GLU A 74 4.29 -8.89 -3.67
C GLU A 74 5.16 -9.75 -4.61
N GLU A 75 4.93 -11.08 -4.67
CA GLU A 75 5.73 -12.06 -5.43
C GLU A 75 5.93 -11.71 -6.91
N LEU A 76 4.96 -11.02 -7.52
CA LEU A 76 5.02 -10.61 -8.92
C LEU A 76 5.82 -9.30 -9.14
N SER A 77 6.24 -8.59 -8.09
CA SER A 77 6.90 -7.27 -8.21
C SER A 77 8.44 -7.33 -8.13
N SER A 78 8.99 -8.29 -7.38
CA SER A 78 10.43 -8.35 -7.10
C SER A 78 11.27 -8.73 -8.32
N LYS A 79 10.69 -9.49 -9.26
CA LYS A 79 11.36 -9.91 -10.50
C LYS A 79 11.45 -8.77 -11.52
N GLU A 80 10.37 -8.01 -11.70
CA GLU A 80 10.33 -6.85 -12.62
C GLU A 80 11.16 -5.65 -12.10
N ALA A 81 11.18 -5.40 -10.80
CA ALA A 81 11.92 -4.27 -10.22
C ALA A 81 13.45 -4.44 -10.29
N LYS A 82 13.94 -5.69 -10.19
CA LYS A 82 15.37 -6.02 -10.28
C LYS A 82 15.94 -5.80 -11.68
N GLU A 83 15.13 -5.98 -12.72
CA GLU A 83 15.52 -5.77 -14.13
C GLU A 83 15.59 -4.28 -14.51
N GLN A 84 14.90 -3.40 -13.78
CA GLN A 84 14.81 -1.96 -14.07
C GLN A 84 15.93 -1.11 -13.42
N GLY A 85 16.90 -1.73 -12.73
CA GLY A 85 18.05 -1.00 -12.16
C GLY A 85 17.69 0.06 -11.12
N ALA A 86 16.55 -0.10 -10.43
CA ALA A 86 16.07 0.86 -9.44
C ALA A 86 17.08 1.01 -8.29
N LYS A 87 17.80 2.13 -8.26
CA LYS A 87 18.63 2.53 -7.12
C LYS A 87 17.72 2.85 -5.94
N GLU A 88 18.06 2.34 -4.76
CA GLU A 88 17.35 2.63 -3.51
C GLU A 88 17.29 4.15 -3.29
N ASP A 89 16.08 4.70 -3.32
CA ASP A 89 15.83 6.12 -3.11
C ASP A 89 15.27 6.36 -1.71
N LYS A 90 16.00 7.15 -0.91
CA LYS A 90 15.65 7.44 0.49
C LYS A 90 14.42 8.35 0.62
N SER A 91 13.88 8.88 -0.48
CA SER A 91 12.69 9.74 -0.46
C SER A 91 11.37 8.98 -0.29
N GLY A 92 11.37 7.65 -0.44
CA GLY A 92 10.17 6.81 -0.33
C GLY A 92 9.25 6.85 -1.57
N ARG A 93 9.62 7.60 -2.61
CA ARG A 93 8.86 7.65 -3.88
C ARG A 93 8.77 6.30 -4.57
N ILE A 94 9.84 5.49 -4.48
CA ILE A 94 9.84 4.12 -5.01
C ILE A 94 8.80 3.27 -4.29
N ASP A 95 8.68 3.40 -2.96
CA ASP A 95 7.65 2.67 -2.22
C ASP A 95 6.24 3.04 -2.69
N SER A 96 5.95 4.32 -2.93
CA SER A 96 4.65 4.76 -3.42
C SER A 96 4.38 4.30 -4.86
N ALA A 97 5.41 4.21 -5.71
CA ALA A 97 5.28 3.62 -7.03
C ALA A 97 4.94 2.13 -6.95
N SER A 98 5.58 1.39 -6.04
CA SER A 98 5.25 -0.01 -5.76
C SER A 98 3.81 -0.16 -5.25
N ALA A 99 3.37 0.70 -4.33
CA ALA A 99 1.98 0.72 -3.84
C ALA A 99 0.98 0.93 -4.98
N ALA A 100 1.28 1.84 -5.92
CA ALA A 100 0.44 2.08 -7.09
C ALA A 100 0.36 0.84 -8.01
N ILE A 101 1.46 0.12 -8.22
CA ILE A 101 1.47 -1.12 -9.01
C ILE A 101 0.62 -2.20 -8.34
N ILE A 102 0.76 -2.37 -7.03
CA ILE A 102 -0.03 -3.34 -6.24
C ILE A 102 -1.52 -3.02 -6.35
N LEU A 103 -1.90 -1.76 -6.16
CA LEU A 103 -3.29 -1.32 -6.26
C LEU A 103 -3.86 -1.53 -7.67
N LYS A 104 -3.11 -1.19 -8.73
CA LYS A 104 -3.53 -1.48 -10.12
C LYS A 104 -3.76 -2.96 -10.35
N ARG A 105 -2.88 -3.83 -9.84
CA ARG A 105 -3.02 -5.29 -9.97
C ARG A 105 -4.25 -5.81 -9.23
N PHE A 106 -4.54 -5.27 -8.05
CA PHE A 106 -5.74 -5.60 -7.30
C PHE A 106 -7.01 -5.22 -8.06
N LEU A 107 -7.09 -3.98 -8.57
CA LEU A 107 -8.24 -3.49 -9.33
C LEU A 107 -8.49 -4.29 -10.61
N ARG A 108 -7.42 -4.70 -11.34
CA ARG A 108 -7.55 -5.55 -12.54
C ARG A 108 -8.08 -6.96 -12.26
N LYS A 109 -7.89 -7.48 -11.04
CA LYS A 109 -8.39 -8.81 -10.64
C LYS A 109 -9.82 -8.76 -10.11
N LYS A 110 -10.27 -7.62 -9.61
CA LYS A 110 -11.69 -7.42 -9.26
C LYS A 110 -12.44 -7.32 -10.60
N PRO A 111 -13.41 -8.19 -10.90
CA PRO A 111 -14.27 -7.94 -12.05
C PRO A 111 -14.89 -6.55 -11.84
N LEU A 112 -14.77 -5.69 -12.85
CA LEU A 112 -15.51 -4.43 -12.92
C LEU A 112 -16.97 -4.80 -12.60
N GLN A 113 -17.47 -4.40 -11.42
CA GLN A 113 -18.90 -4.49 -11.20
C GLN A 113 -19.51 -3.51 -12.20
N GLY A 114 -20.22 -4.07 -13.19
CA GLY A 114 -20.89 -3.34 -14.25
C GLY A 114 -22.11 -2.58 -13.76
#